data_AF-A0A820GMY6-F1
#
_entry.id   AF-A0A820GMY6-F1
#
_cell.length_a   1.000
_cell.length_b   1.000
_cell.length_c   1.000
_cell.angle_alpha   90.00
_cell.angle_beta   90.00
_cell.angle_gamma   90.00
#
_symmetry.space_group_name_H-M   'P 1'
#
loop_
_entity.id
_entity.type
_entity.pdbx_description
1 polymer ?
#
loop_
_entity_poly.entity_id
_entity_poly.type
_entity_poly.pdbx_seq_one_letter_code
_entity_poly.pdbx_strand_id
1 'polypeptide(L)'
;MMDNCHQSILSDYKPNRNSTEQNETISTMISSTTTDGKTFDLCEQENILTDQLEKCKVKDATHLSERIKRTYQRIDSYIREDRIEEAEQERKYLNELEQTQILHEQVVFQKSNRYQKNTLVENNRSDLKNLRDDLTDMPYCAEKMTMELLVYFHQRLLDEFIFLETSDSVIQKLGELKTQIQNEELFSEEIRTYFDDLNRNIYNEDCSSAVNMLNNILRKIRPLHLQEIQRLIEKMEKTAELIRNKDIVLLIGVTGCGKSTTVQSYRNV
;
A
#
# COMPACT_ATOMS: atom_id res chain seq x y z
N MET A 1 -25.87 48.44 -43.46
CA MET A 1 -24.44 48.46 -43.05
C MET A 1 -24.41 48.81 -41.58
N MET A 2 -23.69 48.02 -40.78
CA MET A 2 -23.67 47.93 -39.30
C MET A 2 -24.63 46.89 -38.71
N ASP A 3 -24.33 45.61 -38.97
CA ASP A 3 -24.66 44.47 -38.10
C ASP A 3 -23.53 43.46 -38.30
N ASN A 4 -22.58 43.40 -37.36
CA ASN A 4 -21.65 42.27 -37.12
C ASN A 4 -20.56 42.70 -36.12
N CYS A 5 -20.80 42.55 -34.82
CA CYS A 5 -19.72 42.55 -33.82
C CYS A 5 -20.08 41.80 -32.52
N HIS A 6 -20.78 40.66 -32.57
CA HIS A 6 -21.05 39.85 -31.36
C HIS A 6 -21.05 38.32 -31.59
N GLN A 7 -20.18 37.80 -32.46
CA GLN A 7 -20.05 36.35 -32.68
C GLN A 7 -18.60 35.82 -32.59
N SER A 8 -17.86 36.14 -31.52
CA SER A 8 -16.48 35.61 -31.37
C SER A 8 -16.05 35.22 -29.95
N ILE A 9 -16.96 34.84 -29.04
CA ILE A 9 -16.56 34.40 -27.67
C ILE A 9 -17.17 33.03 -27.24
N LEU A 10 -17.89 32.32 -28.12
CA LEU A 10 -18.62 31.09 -27.74
C LEU A 10 -18.11 29.77 -28.38
N SER A 11 -16.88 29.67 -28.91
CA SER A 11 -16.43 28.44 -29.60
C SER A 11 -15.63 27.42 -28.78
N ASP A 12 -15.13 27.73 -27.59
CA ASP A 12 -14.05 26.90 -26.99
C ASP A 12 -14.44 26.22 -25.66
N TYR A 13 -15.66 25.69 -25.55
CA TYR A 13 -16.01 24.79 -24.44
C TYR A 13 -16.44 23.41 -24.94
N LYS A 14 -15.48 22.50 -25.05
CA LYS A 14 -15.74 21.06 -25.22
C LYS A 14 -15.88 20.42 -23.84
N PRO A 15 -16.99 19.73 -23.53
CA PRO A 15 -17.10 18.94 -22.31
C PRO A 15 -16.18 17.72 -22.44
N ASN A 16 -15.17 17.65 -21.58
CA ASN A 16 -14.18 16.58 -21.59
C ASN A 16 -14.84 15.24 -21.20
N ARG A 17 -14.80 14.27 -22.13
CA ARG A 17 -15.11 12.87 -21.91
C ARG A 17 -13.78 12.14 -21.77
N ASN A 18 -13.43 11.65 -20.57
CA ASN A 18 -12.81 10.34 -20.30
C ASN A 18 -12.26 10.30 -18.86
N SER A 19 -12.79 9.37 -18.06
CA SER A 19 -12.37 9.10 -16.66
C SER A 19 -10.97 8.47 -16.53
N THR A 20 -10.36 8.05 -17.64
CA THR A 20 -9.02 7.43 -17.65
C THR A 20 -7.91 8.46 -17.79
N GLU A 21 -8.14 9.54 -18.54
CA GLU A 21 -7.18 10.66 -18.66
C GLU A 21 -7.13 11.52 -17.39
N GLN A 22 -8.21 11.55 -16.59
CA GLN A 22 -8.22 12.23 -15.29
C GLN A 22 -7.28 11.56 -14.28
N ASN A 23 -7.17 10.23 -14.29
CA ASN A 23 -6.26 9.52 -13.37
C ASN A 23 -4.78 9.72 -13.73
N GLU A 24 -4.43 9.78 -15.03
CA GLU A 24 -3.07 10.12 -15.44
C GLU A 24 -2.76 11.58 -15.16
N THR A 25 -3.69 12.51 -15.43
CA THR A 25 -3.50 13.96 -15.17
C THR A 25 -3.37 14.26 -13.67
N ILE A 26 -4.10 13.56 -12.81
CA ILE A 26 -3.93 13.62 -11.35
C ILE A 26 -2.55 13.09 -10.97
N SER A 27 -2.08 11.99 -11.57
CA SER A 27 -0.74 11.44 -11.30
C SER A 27 0.40 12.36 -11.75
N THR A 28 0.25 13.09 -12.87
CA THR A 28 1.24 14.09 -13.32
C THR A 28 1.17 15.39 -12.53
N MET A 29 -0.02 15.86 -12.13
CA MET A 29 -0.16 17.06 -11.28
C MET A 29 0.35 16.85 -9.85
N ILE A 30 0.22 15.63 -9.30
CA ILE A 30 0.74 15.26 -7.97
C ILE A 30 2.27 15.29 -7.92
N SER A 31 2.95 15.15 -9.07
CA SER A 31 4.41 15.25 -9.14
C SER A 31 4.92 16.69 -9.29
N SER A 32 4.04 17.68 -9.54
CA SER A 32 4.45 19.06 -9.88
C SER A 32 4.09 20.14 -8.86
N THR A 33 3.39 19.84 -7.76
CA THR A 33 3.15 20.83 -6.68
C THR A 33 4.11 20.62 -5.51
N THR A 34 5.41 20.71 -5.79
CA THR A 34 6.44 21.09 -4.80
C THR A 34 6.84 22.53 -5.07
N THR A 35 6.03 23.48 -4.63
CA THR A 35 6.54 24.84 -4.39
C THR A 35 7.39 24.76 -3.12
N ASP A 36 8.71 24.91 -3.28
CA ASP A 36 9.77 24.97 -2.24
C ASP A 36 10.28 23.68 -1.57
N GLY A 37 10.02 22.49 -2.13
CA GLY A 37 10.73 21.26 -1.69
C GLY A 37 10.49 20.84 -0.23
N LYS A 38 9.50 21.43 0.45
CA LYS A 38 9.04 20.97 1.77
C LYS A 38 7.94 19.94 1.57
N THR A 39 8.23 18.68 1.90
CA THR A 39 7.19 17.67 2.10
C THR A 39 6.45 18.01 3.40
N PHE A 40 5.26 18.59 3.26
CA PHE A 40 4.34 18.80 4.39
C PHE A 40 3.97 17.46 5.01
N ASP A 41 3.99 17.37 6.34
CA ASP A 41 3.46 16.18 7.03
C ASP A 41 1.94 16.10 6.84
N LEU A 42 1.38 14.89 6.84
CA LEU A 42 -0.05 14.65 6.62
C LEU A 42 -0.92 15.44 7.62
N CYS A 43 -0.46 15.57 8.87
CA CYS A 43 -1.13 16.36 9.90
C CYS A 43 -1.24 17.85 9.49
N GLU A 44 -0.20 18.39 8.87
CA GLU A 44 -0.19 19.76 8.36
C GLU A 44 -1.13 19.92 7.16
N GLN A 45 -1.16 18.93 6.25
CA GLN A 45 -2.11 18.92 5.12
C GLN A 45 -3.57 18.80 5.57
N GLU A 46 -3.86 18.04 6.63
CA GLU A 46 -5.19 17.96 7.23
C GLU A 46 -5.63 19.28 7.86
N ASN A 47 -4.72 19.99 8.52
CA ASN A 47 -5.00 21.30 9.09
C ASN A 47 -5.28 22.32 7.97
N ILE A 48 -4.45 22.34 6.92
CA ILE A 48 -4.68 23.20 5.75
C ILE A 48 -6.04 22.89 5.09
N LEU A 49 -6.39 21.61 4.96
CA LEU A 49 -7.69 21.21 4.42
C LEU A 49 -8.85 21.70 5.30
N THR A 50 -8.71 21.59 6.61
CA THR A 50 -9.73 22.05 7.57
C THR A 50 -9.93 23.56 7.47
N ASP A 51 -8.84 24.33 7.42
CA ASP A 51 -8.88 25.79 7.26
C ASP A 51 -9.52 26.20 5.92
N GLN A 52 -9.23 25.48 4.84
CA GLN A 52 -9.82 25.75 3.53
C GLN A 52 -11.32 25.40 3.48
N LEU A 53 -11.73 24.31 4.11
CA LEU A 53 -13.14 23.94 4.25
C LEU A 53 -13.91 25.02 5.02
N GLU A 54 -13.34 25.52 6.12
CA GLU A 54 -13.92 26.61 6.91
C GLU A 54 -14.02 27.91 6.09
N LYS A 55 -12.95 28.28 5.36
CA LYS A 55 -12.94 29.43 4.45
C LYS A 55 -14.05 29.31 3.38
N CYS A 56 -14.24 28.10 2.84
CA CYS A 56 -15.28 27.83 1.85
C CYS A 56 -16.69 27.70 2.45
N LYS A 57 -16.83 27.75 3.78
CA LYS A 57 -18.07 27.49 4.53
C LYS A 57 -18.68 26.13 4.22
N VAL A 58 -17.82 25.14 3.98
CA VAL A 58 -18.21 23.74 3.74
C VAL A 58 -17.91 22.96 5.00
N LYS A 59 -18.93 22.36 5.61
CA LYS A 59 -18.79 21.62 6.88
C LYS A 59 -18.01 20.31 6.73
N ASP A 60 -18.13 19.68 5.56
CA ASP A 60 -17.55 18.37 5.27
C ASP A 60 -17.16 18.29 3.79
N ALA A 61 -15.96 17.78 3.53
CA ALA A 61 -15.43 17.54 2.19
C ALA A 61 -16.30 16.57 1.37
N THR A 62 -17.13 15.74 2.00
CA THR A 62 -18.11 14.90 1.28
C THR A 62 -19.12 15.71 0.47
N HIS A 63 -19.36 16.98 0.84
CA HIS A 63 -20.28 17.88 0.13
C HIS A 63 -19.60 18.76 -0.92
N LEU A 64 -18.28 18.68 -1.09
CA LEU A 64 -17.53 19.59 -1.95
C LEU A 64 -17.94 19.48 -3.42
N SER A 65 -18.07 18.25 -3.94
CA SER A 65 -18.44 18.01 -5.34
C SER A 65 -19.85 18.54 -5.66
N GLU A 66 -20.79 18.40 -4.72
CA GLU A 66 -22.13 18.95 -4.88
C GLU A 66 -22.10 20.49 -4.84
N ARG A 67 -21.29 21.06 -3.95
CA ARG A 67 -21.12 22.52 -3.83
C ARG A 67 -20.52 23.13 -5.10
N ILE A 68 -19.49 22.50 -5.66
CA ILE A 68 -18.87 22.89 -6.93
C ILE A 68 -19.91 22.89 -8.06
N LYS A 69 -20.69 21.81 -8.19
CA LYS A 69 -21.76 21.70 -9.19
C LYS A 69 -22.79 22.82 -9.07
N ARG A 70 -23.22 23.16 -7.85
CA ARG A 70 -24.15 24.28 -7.62
C ARG A 70 -23.52 25.64 -7.96
N THR A 71 -22.23 25.82 -7.74
CA THR A 71 -21.51 27.05 -8.10
C THR A 71 -21.43 27.23 -9.61
N TYR A 72 -21.14 26.17 -10.38
CA TYR A 72 -21.22 26.20 -11.83
C TYR A 72 -22.61 26.66 -12.33
N GLN A 73 -23.69 26.09 -11.77
CA GLN A 73 -25.05 26.47 -12.13
C GLN A 73 -25.37 27.95 -11.84
N ARG A 74 -24.82 28.51 -10.76
CA ARG A 74 -24.98 29.94 -10.42
C ARG A 74 -24.26 30.85 -11.40
N ILE A 75 -23.02 30.51 -11.76
CA ILE A 75 -22.25 31.22 -12.78
C ILE A 75 -23.03 31.27 -14.10
N ASP A 76 -23.59 30.14 -14.54
CA ASP A 76 -24.40 30.07 -15.76
C ASP A 76 -25.69 30.90 -15.68
N SER A 77 -26.29 31.05 -14.49
CA SER A 77 -27.46 31.93 -14.30
C SER A 77 -27.06 33.39 -14.45
N TYR A 78 -25.98 33.81 -13.78
CA TYR A 78 -25.50 35.19 -13.82
C TYR A 78 -25.08 35.63 -15.21
N ILE A 79 -24.41 34.75 -15.99
CA ILE A 79 -24.07 35.03 -17.38
C ILE A 79 -25.33 35.25 -18.23
N ARG A 80 -26.38 34.44 -18.04
CA ARG A 80 -27.65 34.60 -18.77
C ARG A 80 -28.41 35.87 -18.40
N GLU A 81 -28.23 36.36 -17.18
CA GLU A 81 -28.82 37.59 -16.66
C GLU A 81 -27.97 38.84 -16.95
N ASP A 82 -26.86 38.71 -17.68
CA ASP A 82 -25.87 39.78 -17.95
C ASP A 82 -25.23 40.38 -16.68
N ARG A 83 -25.16 39.57 -15.62
CA ARG A 83 -24.59 39.90 -14.31
C ARG A 83 -23.14 39.45 -14.21
N ILE A 84 -22.27 40.09 -14.99
CA ILE A 84 -20.90 39.63 -15.23
C ILE A 84 -20.04 39.73 -13.96
N GLU A 85 -20.18 40.79 -13.16
CA GLU A 85 -19.38 40.97 -11.94
C GLU A 85 -19.63 39.86 -10.92
N GLU A 86 -20.89 39.46 -10.71
CA GLU A 86 -21.23 38.36 -9.80
C GLU A 86 -20.77 37.01 -10.35
N ALA A 87 -20.82 36.82 -11.67
CA ALA A 87 -20.27 35.63 -12.31
C ALA A 87 -18.75 35.52 -12.09
N GLU A 88 -18.01 36.63 -12.17
CA GLU A 88 -16.58 36.66 -11.90
C GLU A 88 -16.24 36.37 -10.43
N GLN A 89 -17.03 36.90 -9.49
CA GLN A 89 -16.87 36.60 -8.06
C GLN A 89 -17.10 35.12 -7.78
N GLU A 90 -18.15 34.52 -8.32
CA GLU A 90 -18.40 33.08 -8.17
C GLU A 90 -17.33 32.22 -8.88
N ARG A 91 -16.74 32.68 -9.99
CA ARG A 91 -15.60 31.99 -10.63
C ARG A 91 -14.36 31.96 -9.72
N LYS A 92 -14.08 33.05 -9.00
CA LYS A 92 -12.98 33.06 -8.02
C LYS A 92 -13.25 32.08 -6.88
N TYR A 93 -14.47 32.07 -6.35
CA TYR A 93 -14.88 31.12 -5.31
C TYR A 93 -14.86 29.66 -5.80
N LEU A 94 -15.25 29.41 -7.05
CA LEU A 94 -15.19 28.08 -7.66
C LEU A 94 -13.75 27.55 -7.71
N ASN A 95 -12.79 28.39 -8.10
CA ASN A 95 -11.38 27.99 -8.12
C ASN A 95 -10.90 27.61 -6.71
N GLU A 96 -11.29 28.37 -5.68
CA GLU A 96 -10.97 28.00 -4.29
C GLU A 96 -11.56 26.62 -3.92
N LEU A 97 -12.81 26.35 -4.29
CA LEU A 97 -13.43 25.03 -4.05
C LEU A 97 -12.71 23.90 -4.79
N GLU A 98 -12.31 24.10 -6.04
CA GLU A 98 -11.61 23.08 -6.83
C GLU A 98 -10.22 22.78 -6.24
N GLN A 99 -9.48 23.79 -5.78
CA GLN A 99 -8.22 23.58 -5.06
C GLN A 99 -8.42 22.79 -3.78
N THR A 100 -9.47 23.10 -3.01
CA THR A 100 -9.81 22.33 -1.80
C THR A 100 -10.19 20.89 -2.12
N GLN A 101 -10.84 20.62 -3.26
CA GLN A 101 -11.15 19.26 -3.69
C GLN A 101 -9.88 18.46 -3.99
N ILE A 102 -8.95 19.04 -4.73
CA ILE A 102 -7.67 18.40 -5.06
C ILE A 102 -6.91 18.07 -3.77
N LEU A 103 -6.85 19.00 -2.82
CA LEU A 103 -6.20 18.77 -1.53
C LEU A 103 -6.87 17.63 -0.74
N HIS A 104 -8.20 17.58 -0.72
CA HIS A 104 -8.93 16.48 -0.07
C HIS A 104 -8.59 15.12 -0.69
N GLU A 105 -8.58 15.02 -2.02
CA GLU A 105 -8.24 13.78 -2.73
C GLU A 105 -6.79 13.33 -2.42
N GLN A 106 -5.85 14.27 -2.33
CA GLN A 106 -4.47 13.99 -1.92
C GLN A 106 -4.38 13.46 -0.48
N VAL A 107 -5.07 14.09 0.47
CA VAL A 107 -5.10 13.66 1.89
C VAL A 107 -5.72 12.26 2.00
N VAL A 108 -6.83 11.99 1.32
CA VAL A 108 -7.49 10.68 1.31
C VAL A 108 -6.56 9.61 0.74
N PHE A 109 -5.91 9.89 -0.39
CA PHE A 109 -4.95 8.96 -1.00
C PHE A 109 -3.79 8.63 -0.06
N GLN A 110 -3.18 9.65 0.56
CA GLN A 110 -2.08 9.45 1.50
C GLN A 110 -2.51 8.70 2.76
N LYS A 111 -3.71 8.97 3.30
CA LYS A 111 -4.29 8.20 4.41
C LYS A 111 -4.47 6.73 4.07
N SER A 112 -5.01 6.44 2.89
CA SER A 112 -5.17 5.07 2.39
C SER A 112 -3.81 4.36 2.32
N ASN A 113 -2.78 5.02 1.79
CA ASN A 113 -1.43 4.46 1.73
C ASN A 113 -0.81 4.23 3.11
N ARG A 114 -0.97 5.16 4.07
CA ARG A 114 -0.53 4.97 5.46
C ARG A 114 -1.23 3.78 6.12
N TYR A 115 -2.55 3.65 5.92
CA TYR A 115 -3.31 2.52 6.46
C TYR A 115 -2.82 1.19 5.90
N GLN A 116 -2.67 1.08 4.58
CA GLN A 116 -2.15 -0.13 3.94
C GLN A 116 -0.72 -0.47 4.41
N LYS A 117 0.15 0.53 4.56
CA LYS A 117 1.50 0.35 5.09
C LYS A 117 1.47 -0.14 6.54
N ASN A 118 0.62 0.41 7.40
CA ASN A 118 0.49 -0.02 8.78
C ASN A 118 -0.05 -1.45 8.89
N THR A 119 -1.07 -1.80 8.11
CA THR A 119 -1.59 -3.18 8.06
C THR A 119 -0.52 -4.16 7.57
N LEU A 120 0.30 -3.79 6.57
CA LEU A 120 1.42 -4.61 6.12
C LEU A 120 2.46 -4.82 7.23
N VAL A 121 2.81 -3.76 7.98
CA VAL A 121 3.72 -3.84 9.12
C VAL A 121 3.17 -4.72 10.24
N GLU A 122 1.89 -4.59 10.58
CA GLU A 122 1.24 -5.43 11.61
C GLU A 122 1.17 -6.91 11.20
N ASN A 123 0.86 -7.19 9.94
CA ASN A 123 0.89 -8.56 9.42
C ASN A 123 2.31 -9.13 9.50
N ASN A 124 3.32 -8.37 9.06
CA ASN A 124 4.72 -8.79 9.13
C ASN A 124 5.18 -9.05 10.57
N ARG A 125 4.70 -8.28 11.56
CA ARG A 125 4.98 -8.53 12.98
C ARG A 125 4.39 -9.85 13.47
N SER A 126 3.13 -10.12 13.13
CA SER A 126 2.47 -11.39 13.48
C SER A 126 3.22 -12.56 12.87
N ASP A 127 3.64 -12.44 11.61
CA ASP A 127 4.38 -13.48 10.91
C ASP A 127 5.77 -13.72 11.53
N LEU A 128 6.47 -12.66 11.93
CA LEU A 128 7.74 -12.78 12.64
C LEU A 128 7.62 -13.44 14.00
N LYS A 129 6.55 -13.14 14.74
CA LYS A 129 6.26 -13.80 16.01
C LYS A 129 6.05 -15.30 15.81
N ASN A 130 5.19 -15.65 14.86
CA ASN A 130 4.93 -17.03 14.47
C ASN A 130 6.22 -17.76 14.07
N LEU A 131 7.11 -17.09 13.32
CA LEU A 131 8.40 -17.64 12.90
C LEU A 131 9.33 -17.89 14.10
N ARG A 132 9.38 -16.97 15.06
CA ARG A 132 10.15 -17.14 16.31
C ARG A 132 9.60 -18.28 17.17
N ASP A 133 8.28 -18.41 17.24
CA ASP A 133 7.65 -19.50 17.98
C ASP A 133 8.04 -20.85 17.34
N ASP A 134 8.00 -20.96 16.00
CA ASP A 134 8.41 -22.17 15.27
C ASP A 134 9.89 -22.55 15.49
N LEU A 135 10.76 -21.56 15.69
CA LEU A 135 12.20 -21.78 15.92
C LEU A 135 12.52 -22.41 17.28
N THR A 136 11.63 -22.27 18.26
CA THR A 136 11.88 -22.72 19.64
C THR A 136 12.02 -24.24 19.72
N ASP A 137 11.15 -24.95 19.01
CA ASP A 137 11.10 -26.43 19.02
C ASP A 137 11.86 -27.07 17.84
N MET A 138 12.41 -26.25 16.94
CA MET A 138 13.11 -26.74 15.75
C MET A 138 14.51 -27.29 16.12
N PRO A 139 14.88 -28.49 15.64
CA PRO A 139 16.24 -29.01 15.83
C PRO A 139 17.26 -28.13 15.10
N TYR A 140 18.52 -28.23 15.50
CA TYR A 140 19.60 -27.49 14.83
C TYR A 140 19.83 -28.09 13.44
N CYS A 141 19.33 -27.40 12.41
CA CYS A 141 19.42 -27.80 11.00
C CYS A 141 19.51 -26.56 10.09
N ALA A 142 19.77 -26.78 8.79
CA ALA A 142 19.88 -25.72 7.80
C ALA A 142 18.60 -24.87 7.71
N GLU A 143 17.43 -25.49 7.86
CA GLU A 143 16.13 -24.79 7.88
C GLU A 143 16.06 -23.79 9.02
N LYS A 144 16.38 -24.23 10.25
CA LYS A 144 16.40 -23.38 11.43
C LYS A 144 17.31 -22.17 11.25
N MET A 145 18.55 -22.42 10.81
CA MET A 145 19.54 -21.37 10.62
C MET A 145 19.13 -20.36 9.53
N THR A 146 18.49 -20.84 8.45
CA THR A 146 17.93 -19.97 7.41
C THR A 146 16.81 -19.09 7.97
N MET A 147 15.92 -19.68 8.77
CA MET A 147 14.82 -18.96 9.43
C MET A 147 15.33 -17.95 10.48
N GLU A 148 16.37 -18.28 11.24
CA GLU A 148 17.00 -17.34 12.18
C GLU A 148 17.59 -16.11 11.47
N LEU A 149 18.28 -16.33 10.33
CA LEU A 149 18.78 -15.23 9.50
C LEU A 149 17.63 -14.41 8.89
N LEU A 150 16.53 -15.05 8.44
CA LEU A 150 15.33 -14.35 7.98
C LEU A 150 14.74 -13.45 9.08
N VAL A 151 14.59 -13.98 10.28
CA VAL A 151 14.11 -13.24 11.47
C VAL A 151 14.98 -12.01 11.72
N TYR A 152 16.30 -12.14 11.60
CA TYR A 152 17.26 -11.04 11.73
C TYR A 152 17.05 -9.94 10.67
N PHE A 153 17.03 -10.29 9.38
CA PHE A 153 16.88 -9.29 8.32
C PHE A 153 15.50 -8.64 8.30
N HIS A 154 14.45 -9.40 8.63
CA HIS A 154 13.12 -8.82 8.76
C HIS A 154 13.02 -7.82 9.91
N GLN A 155 13.68 -8.07 11.05
CA GLN A 155 13.76 -7.08 12.13
C GLN A 155 14.48 -5.81 11.70
N ARG A 156 15.61 -5.95 10.97
CA ARG A 156 16.31 -4.80 10.40
C ARG A 156 15.44 -4.00 9.44
N LEU A 157 14.60 -4.64 8.64
CA LEU A 157 13.68 -3.94 7.73
C LEU A 157 12.56 -3.18 8.45
N LEU A 158 12.16 -3.63 9.63
CA LEU A 158 11.11 -3.00 10.42
C LEU A 158 11.62 -1.91 11.37
N ASP A 159 12.93 -1.65 11.40
CA ASP A 159 13.61 -0.80 12.41
C ASP A 159 13.23 -1.19 13.87
N GLU A 160 12.77 -2.42 14.06
CA GLU A 160 12.39 -2.98 15.35
C GLU A 160 13.64 -3.59 15.96
N PHE A 161 14.29 -2.81 16.83
CA PHE A 161 15.51 -3.05 17.61
C PHE A 161 16.84 -2.51 17.06
N ILE A 162 17.57 -1.87 17.97
CA ILE A 162 19.01 -1.63 17.95
C ILE A 162 19.69 -3.00 18.17
N PHE A 163 19.95 -3.77 17.11
CA PHE A 163 20.73 -5.00 17.26
C PHE A 163 22.23 -4.70 17.24
N LEU A 164 22.90 -5.19 18.28
CA LEU A 164 24.36 -5.17 18.50
C LEU A 164 25.14 -6.20 17.65
N GLU A 165 24.44 -7.02 16.84
CA GLU A 165 25.12 -7.98 15.96
C GLU A 165 25.75 -7.23 14.78
N THR A 166 27.09 -7.19 14.79
CA THR A 166 27.90 -6.63 13.71
C THR A 166 27.74 -7.46 12.44
N SER A 167 27.98 -6.85 11.28
CA SER A 167 27.98 -7.54 9.99
C SER A 167 28.86 -8.79 10.00
N ASP A 168 29.96 -8.79 10.77
CA ASP A 168 30.86 -9.95 10.92
C ASP A 168 30.17 -11.16 11.57
N SER A 169 29.29 -10.95 12.55
CA SER A 169 28.53 -12.03 13.20
C SER A 169 27.53 -12.67 12.22
N VAL A 170 26.90 -11.85 11.37
CA VAL A 170 25.97 -12.33 10.33
C VAL A 170 26.71 -13.13 9.27
N ILE A 171 27.89 -12.66 8.85
CA ILE A 171 28.75 -13.37 7.89
C ILE A 171 29.20 -14.71 8.47
N GLN A 172 29.54 -14.76 9.76
CA GLN A 172 29.87 -16.02 10.43
C GLN A 172 28.68 -17.00 10.40
N LYS A 173 27.49 -16.57 10.82
CA LYS A 173 26.27 -17.39 10.77
C LYS A 173 25.96 -17.88 9.35
N LEU A 174 26.22 -17.05 8.34
CA LEU A 174 26.05 -17.42 6.94
C LEU A 174 27.04 -18.52 6.51
N GLY A 175 28.29 -18.44 6.97
CA GLY A 175 29.30 -19.48 6.78
C GLY A 175 28.87 -20.81 7.42
N GLU A 176 28.38 -20.75 8.66
CA GLU A 176 27.86 -21.92 9.38
C GLU A 176 26.65 -22.53 8.66
N LEU A 177 25.71 -21.70 8.17
CA LEU A 177 24.56 -22.15 7.38
C LEU A 177 25.02 -22.87 6.11
N LYS A 178 26.02 -22.34 5.40
CA LYS A 178 26.58 -22.96 4.20
C LYS A 178 27.15 -24.34 4.51
N THR A 179 27.91 -24.47 5.59
CA THR A 179 28.43 -25.77 6.06
C THR A 179 27.30 -26.72 6.42
N GLN A 180 26.26 -26.25 7.10
CA GLN A 180 25.12 -27.08 7.50
C GLN A 180 24.34 -27.60 6.28
N ILE A 181 24.07 -26.76 5.28
CA ILE A 181 23.43 -27.17 4.01
C ILE A 181 24.26 -28.22 3.28
N GLN A 182 25.59 -28.11 3.30
CA GLN A 182 26.48 -29.11 2.70
C GLN A 182 26.43 -30.44 3.46
N ASN A 183 26.46 -30.40 4.80
CA ASN A 183 26.38 -31.59 5.64
C ASN A 183 25.04 -32.33 5.52
N GLU A 184 23.96 -31.60 5.28
CA GLU A 184 22.62 -32.15 5.06
C GLU A 184 22.39 -32.59 3.59
N GLU A 185 23.41 -32.50 2.72
CA GLU A 185 23.33 -32.85 1.29
C GLU A 185 22.27 -32.05 0.51
N LEU A 186 21.93 -30.86 0.99
CA LEU A 186 20.92 -29.98 0.39
C LEU A 186 21.51 -29.00 -0.65
N PHE A 187 22.81 -29.07 -0.89
CA PHE A 187 23.53 -28.11 -1.73
C PHE A 187 23.23 -28.29 -3.23
N SER A 188 23.03 -27.19 -3.93
CA SER A 188 22.83 -27.15 -5.39
C SER A 188 23.51 -25.92 -5.99
N GLU A 189 23.73 -25.90 -7.31
CA GLU A 189 24.31 -24.73 -8.01
C GLU A 189 23.41 -23.48 -7.90
N GLU A 190 22.10 -23.65 -7.80
CA GLU A 190 21.18 -22.54 -7.54
C GLU A 190 21.39 -21.98 -6.13
N ILE A 191 21.48 -22.85 -5.12
CA ILE A 191 21.75 -22.45 -3.73
C ILE A 191 23.10 -21.75 -3.63
N ARG A 192 24.12 -22.22 -4.34
CA ARG A 192 25.42 -21.54 -4.44
C ARG A 192 25.26 -20.11 -4.94
N THR A 193 24.52 -19.92 -6.03
CA THR A 193 24.23 -18.60 -6.60
C THR A 193 23.53 -17.71 -5.58
N TYR A 194 22.53 -18.24 -4.86
CA TYR A 194 21.85 -17.49 -3.79
C TYR A 194 22.78 -17.09 -2.65
N PHE A 195 23.75 -17.92 -2.26
CA PHE A 195 24.76 -17.55 -1.27
C PHE A 195 25.68 -16.44 -1.77
N ASP A 196 26.13 -16.49 -3.03
CA ASP A 196 26.99 -15.47 -3.60
C ASP A 196 26.26 -14.11 -3.69
N ASP A 197 24.98 -14.13 -4.09
CA ASP A 197 24.13 -12.94 -4.11
C ASP A 197 23.81 -12.43 -2.70
N LEU A 198 23.55 -13.32 -1.74
CA LEU A 198 23.29 -12.98 -0.35
C LEU A 198 24.50 -12.29 0.29
N ASN A 199 25.72 -12.79 0.07
CA ASN A 199 26.94 -12.13 0.52
C ASN A 199 27.07 -10.71 -0.04
N ARG A 200 26.80 -10.52 -1.34
CA ARG A 200 26.81 -9.20 -1.97
C ARG A 200 25.76 -8.26 -1.37
N ASN A 201 24.55 -8.75 -1.12
CA ASN A 201 23.47 -7.95 -0.55
C ASN A 201 23.76 -7.54 0.90
N ILE A 202 24.39 -8.42 1.70
CA ILE A 202 24.82 -8.10 3.07
C ILE A 202 25.86 -6.98 3.07
N TYR A 203 26.85 -7.06 2.17
CA TYR A 203 27.89 -6.02 2.04
C TYR A 203 27.31 -4.68 1.62
N ASN A 204 26.29 -4.69 0.75
CA ASN A 204 25.60 -3.48 0.28
C ASN A 204 24.49 -3.01 1.24
N GLU A 205 24.32 -3.64 2.40
CA GLU A 205 23.25 -3.38 3.38
C GLU A 205 21.81 -3.49 2.81
N ASP A 206 21.63 -4.20 1.69
CA ASP A 206 20.32 -4.42 1.08
C ASP A 206 19.59 -5.59 1.75
N CYS A 207 18.92 -5.28 2.86
CA CYS A 207 18.18 -6.25 3.66
C CYS A 207 16.99 -6.86 2.90
N SER A 208 16.35 -6.12 1.99
CA SER A 208 15.20 -6.61 1.22
C SER A 208 15.63 -7.72 0.26
N SER A 209 16.71 -7.49 -0.48
CA SER A 209 17.28 -8.48 -1.36
C SER A 209 17.86 -9.67 -0.58
N ALA A 210 18.44 -9.44 0.59
CA ALA A 210 18.91 -10.52 1.48
C ALA A 210 17.75 -11.44 1.93
N VAL A 211 16.62 -10.87 2.36
CA VAL A 211 15.39 -11.62 2.70
C VAL A 211 14.91 -12.45 1.50
N ASN A 212 14.90 -11.87 0.30
CA ASN A 212 14.48 -12.58 -0.90
C ASN A 212 15.39 -13.78 -1.20
N MET A 213 16.71 -13.64 -1.07
CA MET A 213 17.66 -14.74 -1.28
C MET A 213 17.49 -15.84 -0.24
N LEU A 214 17.33 -15.48 1.04
CA LEU A 214 17.08 -16.45 2.11
C LEU A 214 15.75 -17.20 1.91
N ASN A 215 14.70 -16.52 1.45
CA ASN A 215 13.44 -17.17 1.10
C ASN A 215 13.60 -18.15 -0.07
N ASN A 216 14.44 -17.84 -1.05
CA ASN A 216 14.74 -18.74 -2.15
C ASN A 216 15.52 -19.99 -1.67
N ILE A 217 16.49 -19.82 -0.77
CA ILE A 217 17.18 -20.93 -0.11
C ILE A 217 16.16 -21.77 0.66
N LEU A 218 15.32 -21.14 1.49
CA LEU A 218 14.32 -21.81 2.30
C LEU A 218 13.36 -22.65 1.45
N ARG A 219 12.88 -22.13 0.32
CA ARG A 219 12.00 -22.87 -0.62
C ARG A 219 12.66 -24.11 -1.20
N LYS A 220 13.99 -24.12 -1.35
CA LYS A 220 14.73 -25.25 -1.90
C LYS A 220 14.99 -26.31 -0.85
N ILE A 221 15.36 -25.92 0.37
CA ILE A 221 15.62 -26.85 1.48
C ILE A 221 14.33 -27.35 2.14
N ARG A 222 13.26 -26.56 2.08
CA ARG A 222 11.95 -26.84 2.66
C ARG A 222 10.85 -26.71 1.59
N PRO A 223 10.63 -27.74 0.76
CA PRO A 223 9.59 -27.70 -0.27
C PRO A 223 8.16 -27.66 0.32
N LEU A 224 7.98 -28.03 1.59
CA LEU A 224 6.67 -28.04 2.26
C LEU A 224 6.73 -27.46 3.69
N HIS A 225 5.93 -26.44 3.96
CA HIS A 225 5.88 -25.76 5.26
C HIS A 225 4.78 -26.33 6.17
N LEU A 226 5.01 -27.52 6.74
CA LEU A 226 4.01 -28.27 7.52
C LEU A 226 3.37 -27.48 8.67
N GLN A 227 4.15 -26.69 9.42
CA GLN A 227 3.63 -25.84 10.50
C GLN A 227 2.65 -24.78 10.00
N GLU A 228 2.88 -24.22 8.81
CA GLU A 228 1.95 -23.23 8.25
C GLU A 228 0.69 -23.92 7.76
N ILE A 229 0.82 -25.09 7.15
CA ILE A 229 -0.34 -25.91 6.77
C ILE A 229 -1.19 -26.21 8.01
N GLN A 230 -0.57 -26.60 9.13
CA GLN A 230 -1.28 -26.85 10.38
C GLN A 230 -1.98 -25.57 10.90
N ARG A 231 -1.29 -24.44 10.95
CA ARG A 231 -1.90 -23.15 11.34
C ARG A 231 -3.07 -22.76 10.43
N LEU A 232 -2.96 -23.00 9.12
CA LEU A 232 -4.04 -22.75 8.17
C LEU A 232 -5.24 -23.67 8.42
N ILE A 233 -5.01 -24.94 8.77
CA ILE A 233 -6.07 -25.88 9.17
C ILE A 233 -6.74 -25.41 10.46
N GLU A 234 -5.98 -25.04 11.49
CA GLU A 234 -6.55 -24.53 12.75
C GLU A 234 -7.34 -23.23 12.55
N LYS A 235 -6.84 -22.31 11.71
CA LYS A 235 -7.59 -21.09 11.32
C LYS A 235 -8.87 -21.44 10.57
N MET A 236 -8.82 -22.43 9.69
CA MET A 236 -9.99 -22.92 8.96
C MET A 236 -11.02 -23.51 9.93
N GLU A 237 -10.61 -24.35 10.88
CA GLU A 237 -11.50 -24.95 11.89
C GLU A 237 -12.14 -23.89 12.79
N LYS A 238 -11.37 -22.91 13.29
CA LYS A 238 -11.93 -21.79 14.06
C LYS A 238 -12.92 -20.97 13.24
N THR A 239 -12.61 -20.72 11.97
CA THR A 239 -13.53 -20.04 11.05
C THR A 239 -14.80 -20.87 10.86
N ALA A 240 -14.69 -22.19 10.79
CA ALA A 240 -15.81 -23.11 10.63
C ALA A 240 -16.80 -23.00 11.77
N GLU A 241 -16.29 -22.94 13.00
CA GLU A 241 -17.10 -22.75 14.19
C GLU A 241 -17.82 -21.40 14.18
N LEU A 242 -17.13 -20.33 13.78
CA LEU A 242 -17.71 -18.98 13.72
C LEU A 242 -18.85 -18.85 12.70
N ILE A 243 -18.79 -19.61 11.59
CA ILE A 243 -19.77 -19.53 10.50
C ILE A 243 -20.87 -20.60 10.56
N ARG A 244 -20.77 -21.60 11.45
CA ARG A 244 -21.68 -22.77 11.50
C ARG A 244 -23.17 -22.43 11.49
N ASN A 245 -23.55 -21.32 12.13
CA ASN A 245 -24.94 -20.87 12.26
C ASN A 245 -25.21 -19.56 11.51
N LYS A 246 -24.50 -19.31 10.42
CA LYS A 246 -24.70 -18.13 9.57
C LYS A 246 -25.40 -18.54 8.29
N ASP A 247 -26.49 -17.85 7.96
CA ASP A 247 -27.28 -18.13 6.75
C ASP A 247 -26.52 -17.77 5.46
N ILE A 248 -25.66 -16.74 5.54
CA ILE A 248 -24.90 -16.22 4.41
C ILE A 248 -23.46 -15.99 4.86
N VAL A 249 -22.53 -16.60 4.14
CA VAL A 249 -21.08 -16.41 4.32
C VAL A 249 -20.52 -15.86 3.01
N LEU A 250 -19.88 -14.69 3.09
CA LEU A 250 -19.26 -14.04 1.94
C LEU A 250 -17.73 -14.21 2.01
N LEU A 251 -17.16 -14.94 1.05
CA LEU A 251 -15.72 -15.12 0.92
C LEU A 251 -15.17 -14.13 -0.11
N ILE A 252 -14.37 -13.17 0.34
CA ILE A 252 -13.75 -12.15 -0.51
C ILE A 252 -12.23 -12.38 -0.53
N GLY A 253 -11.63 -12.24 -1.71
CA GLY A 253 -10.18 -12.36 -1.88
C GLY A 253 -9.79 -12.40 -3.35
N VAL A 254 -8.50 -12.22 -3.64
CA VAL A 254 -7.95 -12.25 -5.00
C VAL A 254 -8.07 -13.63 -5.66
N THR A 255 -7.92 -13.70 -6.98
CA THR A 255 -7.89 -14.98 -7.70
C THR A 255 -6.76 -15.87 -7.17
N GLY A 256 -7.02 -17.17 -7.01
CA GLY A 256 -6.01 -18.14 -6.54
C GLY A 256 -5.82 -18.21 -5.02
N CYS A 257 -6.46 -17.35 -4.22
CA CYS A 257 -6.34 -17.41 -2.75
C CYS A 257 -7.13 -18.57 -2.08
N GLY A 258 -7.61 -19.53 -2.87
CA GLY A 258 -8.23 -20.75 -2.34
C GLY A 258 -9.72 -20.66 -1.97
N LYS A 259 -10.45 -19.58 -2.27
CA LYS A 259 -11.90 -19.44 -1.95
C LYS A 259 -12.74 -20.67 -2.31
N SER A 260 -12.62 -21.17 -3.55
CA SER A 260 -13.34 -22.36 -4.01
C SER A 260 -12.92 -23.62 -3.27
N THR A 261 -11.61 -23.75 -3.00
CA THR A 261 -11.05 -24.86 -2.21
C THR A 261 -11.61 -24.86 -0.80
N THR A 262 -11.68 -23.69 -0.16
CA THR A 262 -12.29 -23.53 1.17
C THR A 262 -13.75 -24.00 1.16
N VAL A 263 -14.58 -23.53 0.22
CA VAL A 263 -15.97 -23.99 0.08
C VAL A 263 -16.07 -25.50 -0.09
N GLN A 264 -15.17 -26.10 -0.88
CA GLN A 264 -15.16 -27.54 -1.10
C GLN A 264 -14.78 -28.32 0.17
N SER A 265 -13.81 -27.84 0.96
CA SER A 265 -13.45 -28.45 2.25
C SER A 265 -14.63 -28.44 3.23
N TYR A 266 -15.45 -27.39 3.22
CA TYR A 266 -16.64 -27.28 4.06
C TYR A 266 -17.78 -28.20 3.68
N ARG A 267 -17.91 -28.63 2.42
CA ARG A 267 -18.98 -29.54 2.00
C ARG A 267 -18.85 -30.94 2.61
N ASN A 268 -17.66 -31.30 3.08
CA ASN A 268 -17.36 -32.64 3.58
C ASN A 268 -17.34 -32.71 5.13
N VAL A 269 -17.62 -31.60 5.82
CA VAL A 269 -17.73 -31.49 7.29
C VAL A 269 -19.20 -31.37 7.66
#